data_AF-D5A997-F1
#
_entry.id   AF-D5A997-F1
#
_cell.length_a   1.000
_cell.length_b   1.000
_cell.length_c   1.000
_cell.angle_alpha   90.00
_cell.angle_beta   90.00
_cell.angle_gamma   90.00
#
_symmetry.space_group_name_H-M   'P 1'
#
loop_
_entity.id
_entity.type
_entity.pdbx_description
1 polymer ?
#
loop_
_entity_poly.entity_id
_entity_poly.type
_entity_poly.pdbx_seq_one_letter_code
_entity_poly.pdbx_strand_id
1 'polypeptide(L)'
;MTGLCVSILHTYRKFCATASSSGQLILPEALKLLPLYTLALTKSIGLRPDVRIDDRSYWITRVASISDSLAVPLVYPRMFAIHNLTLKDTVTSVLPSSLPLSSEHIDNSGVFLLENGEDALIYAGKAVSADVLQQLFGVSSVDEIPDQFLLQDYGNDLSRKLNEVVNEIRRQRCSYLRLRVCKRAEPAEFLFFSFMVEDKNALGSSYVEYLVHVHRQIQNKLT
;
A
#
# COMPACT_ATOMS: atom_id res chain seq x y z
N MET A 1 11.31 -7.37 -15.19
CA MET A 1 10.26 -7.94 -14.30
C MET A 1 9.04 -8.44 -15.06
N THR A 2 8.31 -7.61 -15.81
CA THR A 2 7.10 -8.03 -16.55
C THR A 2 7.30 -9.26 -17.45
N GLY A 3 8.42 -9.32 -18.21
CA GLY A 3 8.69 -10.48 -19.07
C GLY A 3 8.85 -11.81 -18.32
N LEU A 4 9.33 -11.79 -17.08
CA LEU A 4 9.41 -12.98 -16.23
C LEU A 4 8.01 -13.41 -15.76
N CYS A 5 7.21 -12.46 -15.27
CA CYS A 5 5.81 -12.70 -14.89
C CYS A 5 5.01 -13.33 -16.05
N VAL A 6 5.10 -12.74 -17.25
CA VAL A 6 4.47 -13.28 -18.47
C VAL A 6 4.94 -14.70 -18.75
N SER A 7 6.25 -14.98 -18.62
CA SER A 7 6.79 -16.30 -18.93
C SER A 7 6.35 -17.36 -17.92
N ILE A 8 6.30 -17.04 -16.63
CA ILE A 8 5.80 -17.94 -15.57
C ILE A 8 4.33 -18.31 -15.84
N LEU A 9 3.48 -17.30 -16.07
CA LEU A 9 2.05 -17.50 -16.29
C LEU A 9 1.75 -18.20 -17.62
N HIS A 10 2.53 -17.89 -18.66
CA HIS A 10 2.47 -18.61 -19.94
C HIS A 10 2.78 -20.11 -19.76
N THR A 11 3.87 -20.44 -19.06
CA THR A 11 4.26 -21.83 -18.80
C THR A 11 3.16 -22.56 -18.02
N TYR A 12 2.62 -21.95 -16.97
CA TYR A 12 1.50 -22.53 -16.22
C TYR A 12 0.28 -22.80 -17.12
N ARG A 13 -0.11 -21.82 -17.95
CA ARG A 13 -1.23 -21.96 -18.88
C ARG A 13 -1.01 -23.07 -19.90
N LYS A 14 0.21 -23.22 -20.41
CA LYS A 14 0.53 -24.22 -21.44
C LYS A 14 0.56 -25.65 -20.91
N PHE A 15 1.07 -25.85 -19.69
CA PHE A 15 1.38 -27.19 -19.19
C PHE A 15 0.51 -27.67 -18.02
N CYS A 16 -0.11 -26.76 -17.27
CA CYS A 16 -0.84 -27.11 -16.03
C CYS A 16 -2.32 -26.77 -16.08
N ALA A 17 -2.72 -25.73 -16.82
CA ALA A 17 -4.12 -25.33 -16.90
C ALA A 17 -4.95 -26.37 -17.66
N THR A 18 -6.10 -26.74 -17.10
CA THR A 18 -7.12 -27.50 -17.83
C THR A 18 -7.65 -26.68 -19.00
N ALA A 19 -8.22 -27.35 -20.01
CA ALA A 19 -8.80 -26.70 -21.17
C ALA A 19 -9.69 -25.51 -20.75
N SER A 20 -9.28 -24.31 -21.16
CA SER A 20 -9.88 -23.04 -20.76
C SER A 20 -9.95 -22.12 -21.98
N SER A 21 -10.94 -21.21 -21.98
CA SER A 21 -11.14 -20.30 -23.10
C SER A 21 -9.91 -19.42 -23.33
N SER A 22 -9.63 -19.07 -24.60
CA SER A 22 -8.54 -18.18 -24.97
C SER A 22 -8.66 -16.81 -24.29
N GLY A 23 -9.89 -16.31 -24.07
CA GLY A 23 -10.16 -15.02 -23.44
C GLY A 23 -9.97 -14.96 -21.92
N GLN A 24 -9.70 -16.09 -21.26
CA GLN A 24 -9.51 -16.10 -19.79
C GLN A 24 -8.03 -16.01 -19.43
N LEU A 25 -7.68 -15.12 -18.50
CA LEU A 25 -6.37 -15.14 -17.84
C LEU A 25 -6.42 -16.14 -16.69
N ILE A 26 -5.69 -17.25 -16.82
CA ILE A 26 -5.66 -18.32 -15.81
C ILE A 26 -4.42 -18.13 -14.92
N LEU A 27 -4.64 -18.00 -13.62
CA LEU A 27 -3.60 -17.87 -12.60
C LEU A 27 -3.71 -19.05 -11.63
N PRO A 28 -2.60 -19.69 -11.22
CA PRO A 28 -2.64 -20.62 -10.10
C PRO A 28 -2.89 -19.86 -8.81
N GLU A 29 -3.56 -20.49 -7.84
CA GLU A 29 -3.89 -19.88 -6.55
C GLU A 29 -2.65 -19.31 -5.84
N ALA A 30 -1.53 -20.05 -5.87
CA ALA A 30 -0.26 -19.63 -5.28
C ALA A 30 0.35 -18.37 -5.92
N LEU A 31 -0.02 -18.01 -7.16
CA LEU A 31 0.54 -16.87 -7.89
C LEU A 31 -0.53 -15.82 -8.24
N LYS A 32 -1.71 -15.85 -7.61
CA LYS A 32 -2.79 -14.88 -7.91
C LYS A 32 -2.37 -13.43 -7.70
N LEU A 33 -1.43 -13.17 -6.79
CA LEU A 33 -0.87 -11.84 -6.50
C LEU A 33 0.42 -11.54 -7.27
N LEU A 34 0.97 -12.50 -8.02
CA LEU A 34 2.23 -12.30 -8.76
C LEU A 34 2.14 -11.10 -9.73
N PRO A 35 1.07 -10.91 -10.53
CA PRO A 35 0.97 -9.74 -11.39
C PRO A 35 0.94 -8.43 -10.59
N LEU A 36 0.21 -8.39 -9.48
CA LEU A 36 0.09 -7.21 -8.63
C LEU A 36 1.44 -6.81 -8.03
N TYR A 37 2.17 -7.76 -7.43
CA TYR A 37 3.49 -7.49 -6.88
C TYR A 37 4.52 -7.16 -7.96
N THR A 38 4.40 -7.75 -9.15
CA THR A 38 5.26 -7.38 -10.28
C THR A 38 5.06 -5.93 -10.70
N LEU A 39 3.80 -5.47 -10.79
CA LEU A 39 3.47 -4.08 -11.10
C LEU A 39 3.98 -3.14 -10.00
N ALA A 40 3.68 -3.45 -8.74
CA ALA A 40 4.11 -2.66 -7.59
C ALA A 40 5.64 -2.52 -7.54
N LEU A 41 6.37 -3.61 -7.79
CA LEU A 41 7.83 -3.60 -7.87
C LEU A 41 8.35 -2.72 -9.00
N THR A 42 7.72 -2.72 -10.18
CA THR A 42 8.11 -1.81 -11.28
C THR A 42 7.88 -0.33 -10.97
N LYS A 43 6.91 -0.03 -10.10
CA LYS A 43 6.62 1.33 -9.61
C LYS A 43 7.41 1.70 -8.34
N SER A 44 8.12 0.76 -7.74
CA SER A 44 8.88 0.96 -6.51
C SER A 44 10.16 1.78 -6.72
N ILE A 45 10.65 2.37 -5.64
CA ILE A 45 11.89 3.16 -5.58
C ILE A 45 13.09 2.40 -6.16
N GLY A 46 13.14 1.08 -5.96
CA GLY A 46 14.24 0.24 -6.43
C GLY A 46 14.37 0.15 -7.95
N LEU A 47 13.26 0.16 -8.69
CA LEU A 47 13.25 -0.12 -10.13
C LEU A 47 12.75 1.04 -11.01
N ARG A 48 11.96 1.97 -10.48
CA ARG A 48 11.42 3.07 -11.28
C ARG A 48 12.53 4.06 -11.68
N PRO A 49 12.47 4.71 -12.85
CA PRO A 49 13.58 5.50 -13.39
C PRO A 49 13.83 6.83 -12.66
N ASP A 50 12.79 7.46 -12.12
CA ASP A 50 12.73 8.80 -11.55
C ASP A 50 12.95 8.81 -10.02
N VAL A 51 14.17 8.46 -9.59
CA VAL A 51 14.52 8.37 -8.17
C VAL A 51 15.91 8.94 -7.94
N ARG A 52 16.12 9.59 -6.79
CA ARG A 52 17.46 9.97 -6.34
C ARG A 52 18.32 8.71 -6.15
N ILE A 53 19.58 8.81 -6.56
CA ILE A 53 20.51 7.68 -6.49
C ILE A 53 20.65 7.16 -5.05
N ASP A 54 20.67 8.06 -4.06
CA ASP A 54 20.77 7.71 -2.64
C ASP A 54 19.58 6.86 -2.17
N ASP A 55 18.35 7.27 -2.51
CA ASP A 55 17.13 6.55 -2.11
C ASP A 55 17.09 5.15 -2.73
N ARG A 56 17.51 5.03 -4.00
CA ARG A 56 17.61 3.73 -4.68
C ARG A 56 18.70 2.85 -4.06
N SER A 57 19.87 3.42 -3.77
CA SER A 57 20.98 2.71 -3.14
C SER A 57 20.59 2.17 -1.77
N TYR A 58 19.92 3.00 -0.96
CA TYR A 58 19.34 2.60 0.32
C TYR A 58 18.34 1.45 0.15
N TRP A 59 17.38 1.59 -0.77
CA TRP A 59 16.36 0.56 -1.02
C TRP A 59 16.98 -0.79 -1.41
N ILE A 60 17.94 -0.81 -2.33
CA ILE A 60 18.63 -2.03 -2.78
C ILE A 60 19.37 -2.69 -1.62
N THR A 61 20.13 -1.91 -0.85
CA THR A 61 20.88 -2.39 0.31
C THR A 61 19.95 -2.96 1.37
N ARG A 62 18.81 -2.30 1.60
CA ARG A 62 17.80 -2.74 2.56
C ARG A 62 17.18 -4.06 2.14
N VAL A 63 16.70 -4.18 0.90
CA VAL A 63 16.06 -5.40 0.40
C VAL A 63 17.02 -6.59 0.40
N ALA A 64 18.32 -6.37 0.20
CA ALA A 64 19.32 -7.43 0.29
C ALA A 64 19.52 -8.03 1.70
N SER A 65 19.01 -7.37 2.76
CA SER A 65 19.30 -7.72 4.16
C SER A 65 18.07 -8.10 5.01
N ILE A 66 16.85 -7.95 4.48
CA ILE A 66 15.60 -8.22 5.21
C ILE A 66 14.96 -9.54 4.79
N SER A 67 14.11 -10.11 5.66
CA SER A 67 13.31 -11.29 5.34
C SER A 67 12.13 -10.95 4.41
N ASP A 68 11.59 -11.97 3.74
CA ASP A 68 10.44 -11.85 2.83
C ASP A 68 9.24 -11.15 3.50
N SER A 69 8.96 -11.49 4.76
CA SER A 69 7.87 -10.89 5.55
C SER A 69 8.00 -9.37 5.72
N LEU A 70 9.22 -8.83 5.68
CA LEU A 70 9.52 -7.41 5.78
C LEU A 70 9.71 -6.76 4.41
N ALA A 71 10.09 -7.54 3.40
CA ALA A 71 10.23 -7.07 2.03
C ALA A 71 8.88 -6.77 1.36
N VAL A 72 7.84 -7.55 1.68
CA VAL A 72 6.51 -7.37 1.08
C VAL A 72 5.97 -5.93 1.29
N PRO A 73 5.95 -5.36 2.51
CA PRO A 73 5.52 -3.97 2.74
C PRO A 73 6.34 -2.90 2.01
N LEU A 74 7.62 -3.15 1.71
CA LEU A 74 8.46 -2.22 0.94
C LEU A 74 8.05 -2.16 -0.54
N VAL A 75 7.45 -3.23 -1.06
CA VAL A 75 7.00 -3.34 -2.45
C VAL A 75 5.53 -2.95 -2.56
N TYR A 76 4.69 -3.47 -1.67
CA TYR A 76 3.26 -3.22 -1.61
C TYR A 76 2.88 -2.90 -0.15
N PRO A 77 2.86 -1.60 0.21
CA PRO A 77 2.46 -1.12 1.53
C PRO A 77 1.07 -1.61 1.96
N ARG A 78 0.75 -1.46 3.25
CA ARG A 78 -0.61 -1.68 3.75
C ARG A 78 -1.27 -0.33 4.04
N MET A 79 -2.51 -0.17 3.61
CA MET A 79 -3.32 1.02 3.87
C MET A 79 -4.53 0.65 4.72
N PHE A 80 -4.85 1.46 5.73
CA PHE A 80 -5.95 1.22 6.66
C PHE A 80 -6.78 2.50 6.81
N ALA A 81 -8.11 2.37 6.79
CA ALA A 81 -9.00 3.44 7.25
C ALA A 81 -8.95 3.49 8.79
N ILE A 82 -8.53 4.63 9.34
CA ILE A 82 -8.38 4.82 10.79
C ILE A 82 -9.44 5.73 11.41
N HIS A 83 -10.24 6.42 10.59
CA HIS A 83 -11.33 7.28 11.05
C HIS A 83 -12.54 6.50 11.63
N ASN A 84 -12.65 5.19 11.38
CA ASN A 84 -13.78 4.35 11.81
C ASN A 84 -13.36 3.06 12.54
N LEU A 85 -12.21 3.05 13.21
CA LEU A 85 -11.69 1.86 13.93
C LEU A 85 -12.64 1.36 15.03
N THR A 86 -13.42 2.27 15.63
CA THR A 86 -14.38 1.93 16.69
C THR A 86 -15.58 1.16 16.16
N LEU A 87 -16.03 1.43 14.93
CA LEU A 87 -17.22 0.85 14.30
C LEU A 87 -17.00 -0.56 13.74
N LYS A 88 -15.75 -0.92 13.45
CA LYS A 88 -15.41 -2.27 12.99
C LYS A 88 -15.22 -3.15 14.22
N ASP A 89 -15.99 -4.23 14.30
CA ASP A 89 -15.88 -5.25 15.34
C ASP A 89 -14.48 -5.89 15.30
N THR A 90 -13.56 -5.36 16.10
CA THR A 90 -12.19 -5.87 16.28
C THR A 90 -12.16 -7.09 17.21
N VAL A 91 -13.26 -7.85 17.28
CA VAL A 91 -13.42 -8.98 18.22
C VAL A 91 -12.39 -10.09 17.95
N THR A 92 -11.90 -10.21 16.70
CA THR A 92 -11.00 -11.28 16.28
C THR A 92 -9.58 -10.83 15.92
N SER A 93 -9.35 -9.54 15.66
CA SER A 93 -8.05 -9.01 15.25
C SER A 93 -7.90 -7.55 15.64
N VAL A 94 -6.73 -7.20 16.19
CA VAL A 94 -6.34 -5.81 16.50
C VAL A 94 -6.19 -4.99 15.23
N LEU A 95 -5.67 -5.58 14.15
CA LEU A 95 -5.51 -4.87 12.88
C LEU A 95 -6.82 -4.83 12.08
N PRO A 96 -7.22 -3.64 11.58
CA PRO A 96 -8.34 -3.53 10.66
C PRO A 96 -8.00 -4.16 9.29
N SER A 97 -9.03 -4.40 8.48
CA SER A 97 -8.87 -4.86 7.10
C SER A 97 -8.04 -3.86 6.28
N SER A 98 -7.00 -4.33 5.60
CA SER A 98 -6.26 -3.50 4.64
C SER A 98 -7.14 -3.11 3.47
N LEU A 99 -6.99 -1.88 3.00
CA LEU A 99 -7.57 -1.37 1.77
C LEU A 99 -6.61 -1.62 0.59
N PRO A 100 -7.13 -1.81 -0.63
CA PRO A 100 -6.32 -1.81 -1.84
C PRO A 100 -5.62 -0.46 -2.05
N LEU A 101 -4.47 -0.48 -2.73
CA LEU A 101 -3.64 0.71 -2.94
C LEU A 101 -4.08 1.50 -4.18
N SER A 102 -5.32 1.97 -4.15
CA SER A 102 -5.93 2.84 -5.15
C SER A 102 -6.54 4.08 -4.49
N SER A 103 -6.44 5.22 -5.18
CA SER A 103 -7.09 6.48 -4.78
C SER A 103 -8.61 6.40 -4.73
N GLU A 104 -9.23 5.40 -5.36
CA GLU A 104 -10.68 5.18 -5.27
C GLU A 104 -11.16 4.84 -3.84
N HIS A 105 -10.25 4.36 -2.99
CA HIS A 105 -10.54 4.03 -1.59
C HIS A 105 -10.20 5.15 -0.60
N ILE A 106 -9.80 6.33 -1.10
CA ILE A 106 -9.42 7.48 -0.30
C ILE A 106 -10.51 8.54 -0.40
N ASP A 107 -11.30 8.66 0.65
CA ASP A 107 -12.39 9.63 0.76
C ASP A 107 -11.93 10.94 1.39
N ASN A 108 -12.49 12.06 0.95
CA ASN A 108 -12.21 13.38 1.52
C ASN A 108 -12.66 13.54 2.98
N SER A 109 -13.58 12.71 3.48
CA SER A 109 -14.03 12.69 4.87
C SER A 109 -13.28 11.68 5.75
N GLY A 110 -12.34 10.93 5.16
CA GLY A 110 -11.63 9.86 5.83
C GLY A 110 -10.23 10.25 6.32
N VAL A 111 -9.76 9.49 7.30
CA VAL A 111 -8.36 9.46 7.73
C VAL A 111 -7.79 8.07 7.47
N PHE A 112 -6.60 8.01 6.89
CA PHE A 112 -5.96 6.79 6.40
C PHE A 112 -4.52 6.67 6.89
N LEU A 113 -4.12 5.47 7.28
CA LEU A 113 -2.77 5.11 7.68
C LEU A 113 -2.16 4.20 6.61
N LEU A 114 -1.03 4.58 6.01
CA LEU A 114 -0.25 3.78 5.09
C LEU A 114 1.11 3.44 5.70
N GLU A 115 1.45 2.16 5.76
CA GLU A 115 2.76 1.72 6.27
C GLU A 115 3.50 0.84 5.27
N ASN A 116 4.79 1.12 5.09
CA ASN A 116 5.67 0.40 4.16
C ASN A 116 6.76 -0.43 4.90
N GLY A 117 6.58 -0.65 6.20
CA GLY A 117 7.54 -1.33 7.07
C GLY A 117 8.63 -0.44 7.69
N GLU A 118 8.80 0.80 7.23
CA GLU A 118 9.77 1.77 7.77
C GLU A 118 9.12 3.08 8.20
N ASP A 119 8.23 3.58 7.35
CA ASP A 119 7.44 4.78 7.56
C ASP A 119 5.97 4.41 7.74
N ALA A 120 5.27 5.25 8.51
CA ALA A 120 3.84 5.24 8.67
C ALA A 120 3.31 6.63 8.32
N LEU A 121 2.68 6.74 7.16
CA LEU A 121 2.10 7.95 6.63
C LEU A 121 0.63 8.06 7.04
N ILE A 122 0.23 9.19 7.59
CA ILE A 122 -1.16 9.46 7.98
C ILE A 122 -1.70 10.55 7.07
N TYR A 123 -2.67 10.19 6.23
CA TYR A 123 -3.39 11.13 5.38
C TYR A 123 -4.75 11.47 5.98
N ALA A 124 -5.05 12.75 6.12
CA ALA A 124 -6.35 13.25 6.56
C ALA A 124 -7.02 14.03 5.42
N GLY A 125 -8.21 13.60 5.01
CA GLY A 125 -8.99 14.30 4.00
C GLY A 125 -9.50 15.66 4.49
N LYS A 126 -9.82 16.55 3.55
CA LYS A 126 -10.22 17.95 3.86
C LYS A 126 -11.56 18.09 4.59
N ALA A 127 -12.44 17.12 4.40
CA ALA A 127 -13.80 17.12 4.93
C ALA A 127 -13.97 16.16 6.11
N VAL A 128 -12.86 15.78 6.77
CA VAL A 128 -12.91 14.99 7.99
C VAL A 128 -13.65 15.78 9.06
N SER A 129 -14.58 15.13 9.75
CA SER A 129 -15.33 15.75 10.84
C SER A 129 -14.41 16.20 11.97
N ALA A 130 -14.68 17.37 12.57
CA ALA A 130 -13.95 17.87 13.72
C ALA A 130 -13.92 16.88 14.91
N ASP A 131 -14.98 16.09 15.09
CA ASP A 131 -15.04 15.03 16.12
C ASP A 131 -13.93 13.97 15.94
N VAL A 132 -13.79 13.41 14.74
CA VAL A 132 -12.70 12.47 14.41
C VAL A 132 -11.33 13.12 14.56
N LEU A 133 -11.16 14.38 14.15
CA LEU A 133 -9.88 15.09 14.30
C LEU A 133 -9.53 15.31 15.77
N GLN A 134 -10.50 15.70 16.59
CA GLN A 134 -10.31 15.89 18.02
C GLN A 134 -9.96 14.58 18.71
N GLN A 135 -10.61 13.47 18.30
CA GLN A 135 -10.33 12.16 18.86
C GLN A 135 -8.95 11.62 18.46
N LEU A 136 -8.51 11.79 17.21
CA LEU A 136 -7.26 11.23 16.69
C LEU A 136 -6.02 12.11 16.90
N PHE A 137 -6.19 13.44 16.87
CA PHE A 137 -5.09 14.41 16.83
C PHE A 137 -5.23 15.50 17.90
N GLY A 138 -6.36 15.57 18.61
CA GLY A 138 -6.61 16.61 19.61
C GLY A 138 -6.81 18.02 19.03
N VAL A 139 -7.09 18.14 17.74
CA VAL A 139 -7.26 19.42 17.02
C VAL A 139 -8.63 19.53 16.35
N SER A 140 -9.05 20.75 16.02
CA SER A 140 -10.37 21.02 15.43
C SER A 140 -10.36 21.06 13.91
N SER A 141 -9.20 21.23 13.29
CA SER A 141 -9.04 21.28 11.84
C SER A 141 -7.79 20.54 11.35
N VAL A 142 -7.77 20.12 10.08
CA VAL A 142 -6.63 19.40 9.48
C VAL A 142 -5.37 20.28 9.45
N ASP A 143 -5.55 21.59 9.27
CA ASP A 143 -4.46 22.56 9.17
C ASP A 143 -3.72 22.74 10.52
N GLU A 144 -4.38 22.45 11.63
CA GLU A 144 -3.82 22.50 12.99
C GLU A 144 -2.97 21.27 13.34
N ILE A 145 -2.98 20.21 12.53
CA ILE A 145 -2.22 18.99 12.85
C ILE A 145 -0.71 19.32 12.84
N PRO A 146 0.05 19.04 13.91
CA PRO A 146 1.48 19.32 13.95
C PRO A 146 2.27 18.52 12.91
N ASP A 147 3.35 19.09 12.38
CA ASP A 147 4.25 18.40 11.45
C ASP A 147 4.91 17.17 12.10
N GLN A 148 5.32 17.35 13.36
CA GLN A 148 5.83 16.27 14.21
C GLN A 148 4.66 15.64 14.96
N PHE A 149 4.00 14.69 14.32
CA PHE A 149 2.95 13.93 14.96
C PHE A 149 3.53 12.85 15.88
N LEU A 150 3.25 13.00 17.18
CA LEU A 150 3.47 11.97 18.16
C LEU A 150 2.16 11.25 18.44
N LEU A 151 2.21 9.93 18.40
CA LEU A 151 1.07 9.10 18.75
C LEU A 151 0.75 9.29 20.25
N GLN A 152 -0.44 9.80 20.55
CA GLN A 152 -0.90 10.10 21.90
C GLN A 152 -2.22 9.36 22.19
N ASP A 153 -2.49 9.12 23.47
CA ASP A 153 -3.81 8.70 23.95
C ASP A 153 -4.55 9.94 24.45
N TYR A 154 -5.67 10.26 23.81
CA TYR A 154 -6.51 11.42 24.16
C TYR A 154 -7.67 11.04 25.09
N GLY A 155 -7.61 9.86 25.71
CA GLY A 155 -8.63 9.37 26.65
C GLY A 155 -9.92 8.89 25.96
N ASN A 156 -9.90 8.68 24.64
CA ASN A 156 -11.05 8.20 23.87
C ASN A 156 -10.74 6.88 23.16
N ASP A 157 -11.79 6.13 22.82
CA ASP A 157 -11.65 4.78 22.26
C ASP A 157 -10.98 4.77 20.88
N LEU A 158 -11.18 5.81 20.07
CA LEU A 158 -10.60 5.89 18.74
C LEU A 158 -9.07 6.08 18.80
N SER A 159 -8.59 6.98 19.66
CA SER A 159 -7.16 7.19 19.92
C SER A 159 -6.50 5.93 20.50
N ARG A 160 -7.17 5.24 21.44
CA ARG A 160 -6.67 4.00 22.02
C ARG A 160 -6.55 2.89 20.97
N LYS A 161 -7.60 2.71 20.16
CA LYS A 161 -7.57 1.75 19.05
C LYS A 161 -6.49 2.08 18.02
N LEU A 162 -6.29 3.36 17.67
CA LEU A 162 -5.18 3.74 16.78
C LEU A 162 -3.83 3.34 17.38
N ASN A 163 -3.64 3.55 18.69
CA ASN A 163 -2.43 3.15 19.40
C ASN A 163 -2.22 1.64 19.34
N GLU A 164 -3.26 0.85 19.61
CA GLU A 164 -3.21 -0.62 19.51
C GLU A 164 -2.84 -1.08 18.09
N VAL A 165 -3.46 -0.50 17.06
CA VAL A 165 -3.16 -0.80 15.65
C VAL A 165 -1.70 -0.51 15.34
N VAL A 166 -1.21 0.69 15.64
CA VAL A 166 0.18 1.08 15.33
C VAL A 166 1.18 0.22 16.12
N ASN A 167 0.89 -0.12 17.37
CA ASN A 167 1.75 -0.97 18.18
C ASN A 167 1.76 -2.43 17.68
N GLU A 168 0.62 -2.95 17.22
CA GLU A 168 0.58 -4.27 16.58
C GLU A 168 1.36 -4.28 15.25
N ILE A 169 1.28 -3.21 14.45
CA ILE A 169 2.13 -3.08 13.26
C ILE A 169 3.60 -3.08 13.69
N ARG A 170 4.00 -2.28 14.68
CA ARG A 170 5.39 -2.24 15.18
C ARG A 170 5.88 -3.61 15.65
N ARG A 171 5.03 -4.41 16.30
CA ARG A 171 5.36 -5.77 16.73
C ARG A 171 5.69 -6.70 15.54
N GLN A 172 5.13 -6.41 14.36
CA GLN A 172 5.37 -7.15 13.12
C GLN A 172 6.59 -6.64 12.33
N ARG A 173 7.32 -5.62 12.84
CA ARG A 173 8.44 -4.98 12.14
C ARG A 173 9.72 -5.04 12.98
N CYS A 174 10.86 -4.98 12.31
CA CYS A 174 12.19 -4.96 12.96
C CYS A 174 12.71 -3.54 13.26
N SER A 175 11.91 -2.50 12.98
CA SER A 175 12.23 -1.11 13.25
C SER A 175 11.00 -0.35 13.72
N TYR A 176 11.22 0.69 14.52
CA TYR A 176 10.15 1.61 14.89
C TYR A 176 9.71 2.43 13.68
N LEU A 177 8.40 2.49 13.43
CA LEU A 177 7.84 3.21 12.30
C LEU A 177 7.96 4.72 12.49
N ARG A 178 8.48 5.41 11.47
CA ARG A 178 8.52 6.86 11.41
C ARG A 178 7.14 7.40 11.03
N LEU A 179 6.43 7.94 12.01
CA LEU A 179 5.11 8.55 11.79
C LEU A 179 5.28 9.91 11.10
N ARG A 180 4.52 10.13 10.03
CA ARG A 180 4.47 11.41 9.30
C ARG A 180 3.04 11.72 8.91
N VAL A 181 2.58 12.92 9.19
CA VAL A 181 1.28 13.40 8.70
C VAL A 181 1.47 13.99 7.30
N CYS A 182 0.58 13.62 6.38
CA CYS A 182 0.56 14.09 5.02
C CYS A 182 -0.30 15.34 4.93
N LYS A 183 0.34 16.50 4.83
CA LYS A 183 -0.32 17.79 4.60
C LYS A 183 -0.41 18.12 3.12
N ARG A 184 -1.38 18.95 2.79
CA ARG A 184 -1.69 19.32 1.40
C ARG A 184 -0.51 20.03 0.74
N ALA A 185 -0.22 19.62 -0.49
CA ALA A 185 0.86 20.13 -1.33
C ALA A 185 2.26 20.00 -0.71
N GLU A 186 2.42 19.11 0.27
CA GLU A 186 3.71 18.79 0.86
C GLU A 186 4.30 17.48 0.32
N PRO A 187 5.64 17.30 0.36
CA PRO A 187 6.30 16.08 -0.09
C PRO A 187 5.71 14.78 0.49
N ALA A 188 5.19 14.82 1.73
CA ALA A 188 4.57 13.66 2.37
C ALA A 188 3.26 13.23 1.71
N GLU A 189 2.44 14.17 1.22
CA GLU A 189 1.21 13.86 0.47
C GLU A 189 1.57 13.26 -0.90
N PHE A 190 2.51 13.87 -1.63
CA PHE A 190 2.98 13.31 -2.90
C PHE A 190 3.55 11.90 -2.72
N LEU A 191 4.30 11.67 -1.64
CA LEU A 191 4.81 10.34 -1.30
C LEU A 191 3.68 9.35 -1.02
N PHE A 192 2.67 9.73 -0.22
CA PHE A 192 1.51 8.90 0.07
C PHE A 192 0.79 8.46 -1.21
N PHE A 193 0.47 9.40 -2.11
CA PHE A 193 -0.19 9.07 -3.37
C PHE A 193 0.71 8.33 -4.35
N SER A 194 2.04 8.46 -4.25
CA SER A 194 2.97 7.65 -5.05
C SER A 194 2.91 6.16 -4.74
N PHE A 195 2.39 5.79 -3.55
CA PHE A 195 2.15 4.40 -3.17
C PHE A 195 0.81 3.84 -3.66
N MET A 196 -0.03 4.62 -4.36
CA MET A 196 -1.24 4.10 -5.01
C MET A 196 -0.87 3.31 -6.28
N VAL A 197 -0.21 2.17 -6.08
CA VAL A 197 0.42 1.38 -7.15
C VAL A 197 -0.58 0.74 -8.11
N GLU A 198 -1.84 0.60 -7.70
CA GLU A 198 -2.90 0.07 -8.55
C GLU A 198 -3.45 1.11 -9.54
N ASP A 199 -3.22 2.39 -9.26
CA ASP A 199 -3.65 3.48 -10.12
C ASP A 199 -2.74 3.68 -11.32
N LYS A 200 -3.30 4.27 -12.37
CA LYS A 200 -2.53 4.78 -13.50
C LYS A 200 -1.78 6.03 -13.06
N ASN A 201 -0.48 6.09 -13.35
CA ASN A 201 0.35 7.23 -13.01
C ASN A 201 1.46 7.43 -14.06
N ALA A 202 2.35 8.39 -13.84
CA ALA A 202 3.47 8.66 -14.76
C ALA A 202 4.40 7.46 -14.96
N LEU A 203 4.41 6.50 -14.02
CA LEU A 203 5.24 5.31 -14.07
C LEU A 203 4.62 4.19 -14.91
N GLY A 204 3.33 4.28 -15.24
CA GLY A 204 2.68 3.36 -16.16
C GLY A 204 1.21 3.10 -15.87
N SER A 205 0.76 1.94 -16.35
CA SER A 205 -0.63 1.50 -16.35
C SER A 205 -1.22 1.25 -14.96
N SER A 206 -2.55 1.31 -14.86
CA SER A 206 -3.28 0.78 -13.70
C SER A 206 -3.14 -0.74 -13.61
N TYR A 207 -3.54 -1.33 -12.48
CA TYR A 207 -3.49 -2.79 -12.30
C TYR A 207 -4.35 -3.53 -13.34
N VAL A 208 -5.55 -3.02 -13.63
CA VAL A 208 -6.44 -3.59 -14.64
C VAL A 208 -5.83 -3.52 -16.04
N GLU A 209 -5.32 -2.36 -16.44
CA GLU A 209 -4.61 -2.18 -17.72
C GLU A 209 -3.38 -3.11 -17.82
N TYR A 210 -2.65 -3.29 -16.72
CA TYR A 210 -1.50 -4.18 -16.63
C TYR A 210 -1.87 -5.65 -16.81
N LEU A 211 -2.96 -6.12 -16.21
CA LEU A 211 -3.45 -7.48 -16.41
C LEU A 211 -3.83 -7.74 -17.86
N VAL A 212 -4.49 -6.79 -18.53
CA VAL A 212 -4.80 -6.87 -19.97
C VAL A 212 -3.51 -6.97 -20.79
N HIS A 213 -2.51 -6.16 -20.46
CA HIS A 213 -1.20 -6.21 -21.11
C HIS A 213 -0.50 -7.56 -20.94
N VAL A 214 -0.44 -8.09 -19.72
CA VAL A 214 0.12 -9.41 -19.42
C VAL A 214 -0.61 -10.51 -20.18
N HIS A 215 -1.94 -10.48 -20.17
CA HIS A 215 -2.77 -11.44 -20.90
C HIS A 215 -2.48 -11.43 -22.41
N ARG A 216 -2.42 -10.24 -23.03
CA ARG A 216 -2.08 -10.09 -24.45
C ARG A 216 -0.70 -10.69 -24.78
N GLN A 217 0.31 -10.44 -23.93
CA GLN A 217 1.64 -11.02 -24.14
C GLN A 217 1.65 -12.56 -24.01
N ILE A 218 0.85 -13.12 -23.10
CA ILE A 218 0.71 -14.58 -22.98
C ILE A 218 0.07 -15.15 -24.25
N GLN A 219 -0.98 -14.53 -24.78
CA GLN A 219 -1.63 -14.98 -26.03
C GLN A 219 -0.65 -14.98 -27.21
N ASN A 220 0.14 -13.91 -27.36
CA ASN A 220 1.14 -13.81 -28.43
C ASN A 220 2.24 -14.88 -28.34
N LYS A 221 2.45 -15.50 -27.17
CA LYS A 221 3.41 -16.61 -27.00
C LYS A 221 2.78 -18.00 -27.23
N LEU A 222 1.46 -18.09 -27.21
CA LEU A 222 0.71 -19.32 -27.47
C LEU A 222 0.44 -19.55 -28.96
N THR A 223 0.35 -18.47 -29.73
CA THR A 223 0.35 -18.47 -31.21
C THR A 223 1.74 -18.78 -31.74
#